data_AF-A0A530HFH1-F1
#
_entry.id   AF-A0A530HFH1-F1
#
_cell.length_a   1.000
_cell.length_b   1.000
_cell.length_c   1.000
_cell.angle_alpha   90.00
_cell.angle_beta   90.00
_cell.angle_gamma   90.00
#
_symmetry.space_group_name_H-M   'P 1'
#
loop_
_entity.id
_entity.type
_entity.pdbx_description
1 polymer ?
#
loop_
_entity_poly.entity_id
_entity_poly.type
_entity_poly.pdbx_seq_one_letter_code
_entity_poly.pdbx_strand_id
1 'polypeptide(L)'
;MRQVEMRYLGQAFELIIDLDDGHLSTEARSELRARFDAEHERRFGHRFDEHNAVEIVALRLRASDPDHVVPARLRHALKPSETTSRPVWFGKRYGFIETAVVGRAEVTRERQAGPVI
;
A
#
# COMPACT_ATOMS: atom_id res chain seq x y z
N MET A 1 -1.96 2.66 16.09
CA MET A 1 -3.30 2.86 15.50
C MET A 1 -4.19 1.69 15.86
N ARG A 2 -5.39 1.96 16.36
CA ARG A 2 -6.38 0.97 16.81
C ARG A 2 -7.65 1.15 15.98
N GLN A 3 -8.17 0.07 15.42
CA GLN A 3 -9.38 0.11 14.59
C GLN A 3 -10.25 -1.13 14.86
N VAL A 4 -11.52 -1.05 14.49
CA VAL A 4 -12.45 -2.18 14.50
C VAL A 4 -13.11 -2.35 13.15
N GLU A 5 -13.47 -3.58 12.82
CA GLU A 5 -14.34 -3.86 11.68
C GLU A 5 -15.75 -4.10 12.17
N MET A 6 -16.69 -3.35 11.64
CA MET A 6 -18.08 -3.35 12.05
C MET A 6 -19.00 -3.56 10.86
N ARG A 7 -20.15 -4.17 11.12
CA ARG A 7 -21.25 -4.29 10.15
C ARG A 7 -22.59 -4.31 10.87
N TYR A 8 -23.67 -4.05 10.15
CA TYR A 8 -25.01 -4.36 10.66
C TYR A 8 -25.19 -5.88 10.74
N LEU A 9 -25.92 -6.34 11.75
CA LEU A 9 -26.17 -7.77 11.92
C LEU A 9 -26.87 -8.34 10.67
N GLY A 10 -26.26 -9.36 10.07
CA GLY A 10 -26.77 -9.98 8.82
C GLY A 10 -26.33 -9.29 7.52
N GLN A 11 -25.57 -8.19 7.60
CA GLN A 11 -24.94 -7.57 6.42
C GLN A 11 -23.71 -8.38 5.97
N ALA A 12 -23.42 -8.36 4.66
CA ALA A 12 -22.29 -9.08 4.07
C ALA A 12 -20.98 -8.27 3.99
N PHE A 13 -20.99 -6.98 4.33
CA PHE A 13 -19.84 -6.09 4.16
C PHE A 13 -19.51 -5.36 5.46
N GLU A 14 -18.22 -5.25 5.73
CA GLU A 14 -17.65 -4.61 6.92
C GLU A 14 -17.07 -3.24 6.59
N LEU A 15 -17.12 -2.35 7.57
CA LEU A 15 -16.47 -1.03 7.56
C LEU A 15 -15.43 -0.96 8.67
N ILE A 16 -14.29 -0.36 8.35
CA ILE A 16 -13.22 -0.12 9.31
C ILE A 16 -13.47 1.22 10.00
N ILE A 17 -13.56 1.21 11.32
CA ILE A 17 -13.79 2.39 12.15
C ILE A 17 -12.60 2.59 13.09
N ASP A 18 -12.09 3.82 13.12
CA ASP A 18 -10.98 4.19 13.99
C ASP A 18 -11.45 4.30 15.45
N LEU A 19 -10.69 3.66 16.34
CA LEU A 19 -10.87 3.79 17.78
C LEU A 19 -10.00 4.92 18.32
N ASP A 20 -10.55 5.70 19.24
CA ASP A 20 -9.76 6.64 20.01
C ASP A 20 -8.78 5.93 20.94
N ASP A 21 -7.77 6.67 21.37
CA ASP A 21 -6.72 6.14 22.24
C ASP A 21 -7.17 5.85 23.68
N GLY A 22 -8.42 6.19 24.02
CA GLY A 22 -9.06 5.97 25.32
C GLY A 22 -9.50 4.52 25.59
N HIS A 23 -10.06 4.30 26.78
CA HIS A 23 -10.65 3.01 27.15
C HIS A 23 -12.02 2.81 26.50
N LEU A 24 -12.38 1.56 26.22
CA LEU A 24 -13.72 1.18 25.77
C LEU A 24 -14.71 1.28 26.94
N SER A 25 -15.15 2.50 27.27
CA SER A 25 -16.25 2.76 28.21
C SER A 25 -17.62 2.58 27.53
N THR A 26 -18.70 2.73 28.30
CA THR A 26 -20.06 2.71 27.74
C THR A 26 -20.29 3.89 26.78
N GLU A 27 -19.78 5.06 27.10
CA GLU A 27 -19.82 6.26 26.25
C GLU A 27 -19.01 6.05 24.97
N ALA A 28 -17.86 5.37 25.06
CA ALA A 28 -17.07 5.01 23.89
C ALA A 28 -17.84 4.06 22.93
N ARG A 29 -18.79 3.26 23.44
CA ARG A 29 -19.62 2.39 22.59
C ARG A 29 -20.65 3.16 21.77
N SER A 30 -21.32 4.15 22.35
CA SER A 30 -22.30 4.97 21.62
C SER A 30 -21.60 5.84 20.58
N GLU A 31 -20.43 6.38 20.91
CA GLU A 31 -19.60 7.12 19.97
C GLU A 31 -19.10 6.23 18.82
N LEU A 32 -18.65 5.02 19.13
CA LEU A 32 -18.24 4.05 18.11
C LEU A 32 -19.39 3.68 17.15
N ARG A 33 -20.60 3.49 17.69
CA ARG A 33 -21.81 3.29 16.88
C ARG A 33 -22.09 4.49 15.97
N ALA A 34 -22.03 5.71 16.49
CA ALA A 34 -22.26 6.92 15.71
C ALA A 34 -21.23 7.07 14.56
N ARG A 35 -19.95 6.76 14.82
CA ARG A 35 -18.90 6.76 13.79
C ARG A 35 -19.16 5.72 12.71
N PHE A 36 -19.59 4.52 13.09
CA PHE A 36 -19.98 3.48 12.13
C PHE A 36 -21.13 3.93 11.23
N ASP A 37 -22.20 4.47 11.83
CA ASP A 37 -23.36 4.95 11.08
C ASP A 37 -23.00 6.07 10.10
N ALA A 38 -22.14 7.01 10.53
CA ALA A 38 -21.65 8.09 9.67
C ALA A 38 -20.80 7.56 8.50
N GLU A 39 -19.92 6.58 8.75
CA GLU A 39 -19.13 5.95 7.68
C GLU A 39 -19.99 5.13 6.72
N HIS A 40 -21.03 4.46 7.22
CA HIS A 40 -21.98 3.75 6.37
C HIS A 40 -22.76 4.71 5.47
N GLU A 41 -23.24 5.83 6.03
CA GLU A 41 -23.89 6.88 5.25
C GLU A 41 -22.95 7.50 4.22
N ARG A 42 -21.69 7.78 4.60
CA ARG A 42 -20.67 8.29 3.69
C ARG A 42 -20.36 7.32 2.54
N ARG A 43 -20.32 6.01 2.81
CA ARG A 43 -19.95 4.99 1.82
C ARG A 43 -21.12 4.58 0.93
N PHE A 44 -22.32 4.46 1.48
CA PHE A 44 -23.47 3.85 0.82
C PHE A 44 -24.66 4.80 0.64
N GLY A 45 -24.54 6.06 1.10
CA GLY A 45 -25.58 7.09 0.96
C GLY A 45 -26.77 6.95 1.90
N HIS A 46 -26.70 6.02 2.86
CA HIS A 46 -27.73 5.80 3.87
C HIS A 46 -27.14 5.10 5.09
N ARG A 47 -27.84 5.17 6.22
CA ARG A 47 -27.58 4.37 7.42
C ARG A 47 -28.88 3.71 7.86
N PHE A 48 -28.77 2.63 8.61
CA PHE A 48 -29.95 1.99 9.20
C PHE A 48 -30.33 2.67 10.51
N ASP A 49 -31.54 2.42 10.99
CA ASP A 49 -32.02 3.02 12.23
C ASP A 49 -31.23 2.52 13.47
N GLU A 50 -31.45 3.17 14.60
CA GLU A 50 -30.78 2.84 15.86
C GLU A 50 -31.15 1.46 16.42
N HIS A 51 -32.30 0.91 16.01
CA HIS A 51 -32.76 -0.43 16.42
C HIS A 51 -32.03 -1.55 15.66
N ASN A 52 -31.41 -1.25 14.52
CA ASN A 52 -30.58 -2.21 13.82
C ASN A 52 -29.30 -2.47 14.64
N ALA A 53 -29.13 -3.72 15.05
CA ALA A 53 -27.96 -4.16 15.79
C ALA A 53 -26.71 -4.09 14.90
N VAL A 54 -25.59 -3.70 15.49
CA VAL A 54 -24.26 -3.71 14.87
C VAL A 54 -23.39 -4.73 15.59
N GLU A 55 -22.50 -5.38 14.85
CA GLU A 55 -21.51 -6.30 15.40
C GLU A 55 -20.10 -5.87 15.05
N ILE A 56 -19.16 -6.11 15.97
CA ILE A 56 -17.73 -6.02 15.71
C ILE A 56 -17.28 -7.39 15.23
N VAL A 57 -16.78 -7.46 14.00
CA VAL A 57 -16.31 -8.70 13.39
C VAL A 57 -14.83 -8.93 13.69
N ALA A 58 -14.03 -7.86 13.76
CA ALA A 58 -12.60 -7.95 14.04
C ALA A 58 -12.05 -6.72 14.77
N LEU A 59 -10.95 -6.92 15.51
CA LEU A 59 -10.12 -5.86 16.07
C LEU A 59 -8.81 -5.77 15.27
N ARG A 60 -8.39 -4.56 14.93
CA ARG A 60 -7.17 -4.28 14.17
C ARG A 60 -6.22 -3.39 14.97
N LEU A 61 -4.98 -3.85 15.10
CA LEU A 61 -3.91 -3.10 15.74
C LEU A 61 -2.74 -2.94 14.77
N ARG A 62 -2.32 -1.70 14.57
CA ARG A 62 -1.08 -1.38 13.87
C ARG A 62 -0.13 -0.66 14.83
N ALA A 63 1.02 -1.29 15.06
CA ALA A 63 2.15 -0.70 15.77
C ALA A 63 3.22 -0.29 14.76
N SER A 64 3.90 0.81 15.04
CA SER A 64 5.04 1.30 14.27
C SER A 64 6.11 1.78 15.24
N ASP A 65 7.36 1.47 14.93
CA ASP A 65 8.51 2.03 15.61
C ASP A 65 8.90 3.35 14.90
N PRO A 66 8.74 4.52 15.54
CA PRO A 66 9.06 5.80 14.92
C PRO A 66 10.56 5.95 14.65
N ASP A 67 11.39 5.21 15.36
CA ASP A 67 12.85 5.22 15.22
C ASP A 67 13.34 4.17 14.21
N HIS A 68 12.43 3.39 13.62
CA HIS A 68 12.77 2.43 12.58
C HIS A 68 13.11 3.14 11.26
N VAL A 69 14.40 3.43 11.09
CA VAL A 69 14.93 4.03 9.87
C VAL A 69 15.22 2.95 8.82
N VAL A 70 14.36 2.87 7.80
CA VAL A 70 14.70 2.17 6.57
C VAL A 70 15.63 3.08 5.74
N PRO A 71 16.82 2.62 5.32
CA PRO A 71 17.72 3.46 4.55
C PRO A 71 17.07 3.88 3.23
N ALA A 72 17.06 5.18 2.96
CA ALA A 72 16.52 5.75 1.71
C ALA A 72 17.20 5.22 0.44
N ARG A 73 18.40 4.64 0.59
CA ARG A 73 19.14 3.97 -0.48
C ARG A 73 19.83 2.73 0.06
N LEU A 74 19.60 1.61 -0.59
CA LEU A 74 20.33 0.39 -0.36
C LEU A 74 21.63 0.46 -1.18
N ARG A 75 22.78 0.57 -0.51
CA ARG A 75 24.09 0.44 -1.16
C ARG A 75 24.50 -1.03 -1.12
N HIS A 76 24.21 -1.75 -2.19
CA HIS A 76 24.82 -3.06 -2.40
C HIS A 76 26.21 -2.90 -3.00
N ALA A 77 27.16 -3.72 -2.54
CA ALA A 77 28.42 -3.94 -3.26
C ALA A 77 28.08 -4.65 -4.56
N LEU A 78 27.90 -3.88 -5.63
CA LEU A 78 27.62 -4.40 -6.94
C LEU A 78 28.96 -4.81 -7.57
N LYS A 79 29.06 -6.08 -7.99
CA LYS A 79 30.17 -6.51 -8.84
C LYS A 79 29.98 -5.83 -10.21
N PRO A 80 31.03 -5.25 -10.80
CA PRO A 80 30.98 -4.80 -12.18
C PRO A 80 30.49 -5.96 -13.06
N SER A 81 29.56 -5.68 -13.98
CA SER A 81 29.25 -6.64 -15.03
C SER A 81 30.44 -6.71 -15.98
N GLU A 82 30.64 -7.88 -16.58
CA GLU A 82 31.49 -7.94 -17.76
C GLU A 82 30.86 -7.09 -18.86
N THR A 83 31.67 -6.25 -19.48
CA THR A 83 31.25 -5.47 -20.64
C THR A 83 30.97 -6.44 -21.79
N THR A 84 29.70 -6.55 -22.17
CA THR A 84 29.25 -7.46 -23.23
C THR A 84 28.34 -6.73 -24.20
N SER A 85 28.27 -7.23 -25.44
CA SER A 85 27.28 -6.82 -26.44
C SER A 85 26.48 -8.03 -26.88
N ARG A 86 25.22 -7.80 -27.27
CA ARG A 86 24.41 -8.85 -27.90
C ARG A 86 23.48 -8.26 -28.97
N PRO A 87 23.09 -9.06 -29.97
CA PRO A 87 22.14 -8.62 -30.99
C PRO A 87 20.75 -8.43 -30.37
N VAL A 88 20.19 -7.23 -30.51
CA VAL A 88 18.84 -6.89 -30.05
C VAL A 88 18.00 -6.37 -31.20
N TRP A 89 16.76 -6.83 -31.32
CA TRP A 89 15.86 -6.43 -32.38
C TRP A 89 15.15 -5.10 -32.07
N PHE A 90 15.35 -4.08 -32.90
CA PHE A 90 14.73 -2.74 -32.79
C PHE A 90 13.59 -2.51 -33.79
N GLY A 91 12.89 -3.59 -34.17
CA GLY A 91 11.75 -3.51 -35.07
C GLY A 91 12.15 -3.56 -36.55
N LYS A 92 11.14 -3.73 -37.43
CA LYS A 92 11.35 -3.99 -38.87
C LYS A 92 12.20 -2.95 -39.60
N ARG A 93 12.16 -1.69 -39.15
CA ARG A 93 12.93 -0.59 -39.75
C ARG A 93 14.44 -0.70 -39.49
N TYR A 94 14.82 -1.26 -38.34
CA TYR A 94 16.19 -1.20 -37.84
C TYR A 94 16.85 -2.58 -37.72
N GLY A 95 16.07 -3.65 -37.62
CA GLY A 95 16.59 -5.01 -37.57
C GLY A 95 17.25 -5.34 -36.22
N PHE A 96 18.15 -6.32 -36.25
CA PHE A 96 19.04 -6.60 -35.12
C PHE A 96 20.20 -5.60 -35.10
N ILE A 97 20.47 -5.03 -33.93
CA ILE A 97 21.61 -4.14 -33.67
C ILE A 97 22.43 -4.74 -32.51
N GLU A 98 23.74 -4.83 -32.69
CA GLU A 98 24.66 -5.14 -31.58
C GLU A 98 24.57 -4.05 -30.52
N THR A 99 24.08 -4.43 -29.35
CA THR A 99 23.69 -3.49 -28.29
C THR A 99 24.48 -3.78 -27.04
N ALA A 100 25.08 -2.73 -26.46
CA ALA A 100 25.79 -2.84 -25.19
C ALA A 100 24.85 -3.28 -24.07
N VAL A 101 25.29 -4.26 -23.27
CA VAL A 101 24.61 -4.71 -22.06
C VAL A 101 25.26 -4.02 -20.87
N VAL A 102 24.50 -3.16 -20.20
CA VAL A 102 24.99 -2.40 -19.05
C VAL A 102 24.39 -2.97 -17.78
N GLY A 103 25.25 -3.40 -16.87
CA GLY A 103 24.83 -3.86 -15.55
C GLY A 103 24.10 -2.72 -14.80
N ARG A 104 23.08 -3.04 -14.00
CA ARG A 104 22.33 -2.03 -13.23
C ARG A 104 23.24 -1.14 -12.34
N ALA A 105 24.39 -1.66 -11.95
CA ALA A 105 25.42 -0.95 -11.18
C ALA A 105 26.14 0.16 -11.95
N GLU A 106 26.22 0.00 -13.26
CA GLU A 106 26.94 0.87 -14.18
C GLU A 106 26.02 1.95 -14.78
N VAL A 107 24.72 1.88 -14.48
CA VAL A 107 23.78 2.95 -14.81
C VAL A 107 24.04 4.13 -13.87
N THR A 108 24.79 5.10 -14.38
CA THR A 108 25.10 6.34 -13.66
C THR A 108 24.10 7.45 -14.02
N ARG A 109 24.35 8.66 -13.54
CA ARG A 109 23.60 9.86 -13.96
C ARG A 109 24.05 10.42 -15.30
N GLU A 110 25.12 9.89 -15.87
CA GLU A 110 25.66 10.34 -17.15
C GLU A 110 24.80 9.81 -18.29
N ARG A 111 24.63 10.63 -19.33
CA ARG A 111 23.89 10.21 -20.52
C ARG A 111 24.73 9.19 -21.29
N GLN A 112 24.12 8.07 -21.64
CA GLN A 112 24.70 7.08 -22.53
C GLN A 112 24.03 7.16 -23.90
N ALA A 113 24.84 7.13 -24.96
CA ALA A 113 24.32 7.04 -26.32
C ALA A 113 23.73 5.64 -26.54
N GLY A 114 22.51 5.59 -27.05
CA GLY A 114 21.83 4.34 -27.36
C GLY A 114 22.23 3.76 -28.73
N PRO A 115 21.82 2.52 -29.01
CA PRO A 115 21.03 1.65 -28.15
C PRO A 115 21.86 1.02 -27.02
N VAL A 116 21.23 0.85 -25.85
CA VAL A 116 21.79 0.18 -24.66
C VAL A 116 20.66 -0.59 -23.97
N ILE A 117 20.98 -1.73 -23.35
CA ILE A 117 20.03 -2.56 -22.59
C ILE A 117 20.55 -2.90 -21.19
#